data_AF-A0A962K552-F1
#
_entry.id   AF-A0A962K552-F1
#
_cell.length_a   1.000
_cell.length_b   1.000
_cell.length_c   1.000
_cell.angle_alpha   90.00
_cell.angle_beta   90.00
_cell.angle_gamma   90.00
#
_symmetry.space_group_name_H-M   'P 1'
#
loop_
_entity.id
_entity.type
_entity.pdbx_description
1 polymer ?
#
loop_
_entity_poly.entity_id
_entity_poly.type
_entity_poly.pdbx_seq_one_letter_code
_entity_poly.pdbx_strand_id
1 'polypeptide(L)'
;MQILAHDHGLLSVEQTNYAQTNWQAIAADWQQDSVISNYEFHCHLIDILIQLTRHTLKFRVLPKESLPGSFNTEVELALFDVLKHIELMGKLRGLATHAASSKHCDNDTQTRVSFLIKQVDTEYQRLYPALKSLSGPLADIPTLNGLSNLKGKIERLLEIIQRRIIDAPKIRTNGSRIYTLATEAIDLYWEVIERALQVVENQMLDQHLAFDRSHQK
;
A
#
# COMPACT_ATOMS: atom_id res chain seq x y z
N MET A 1 6.77 13.39 41.94
CA MET A 1 7.79 14.23 41.28
C MET A 1 8.38 13.39 40.15
N GLN A 2 8.04 13.76 38.91
CA GLN A 2 8.59 13.31 37.62
C GLN A 2 8.74 11.79 37.36
N ILE A 3 7.65 11.18 36.86
CA ILE A 3 7.78 10.10 35.86
C ILE A 3 8.05 10.82 34.53
N LEU A 4 9.28 10.72 34.04
CA LEU A 4 9.71 11.35 32.81
C LEU A 4 8.93 10.79 31.62
N ALA A 5 8.43 11.72 30.82
CA ALA A 5 7.85 11.53 29.52
C ALA A 5 8.69 10.61 28.64
N HIS A 6 8.09 9.53 28.14
CA HIS A 6 8.48 8.95 26.86
C HIS A 6 7.51 9.45 25.80
N ASP A 7 7.98 10.47 25.11
CA ASP A 7 7.33 11.31 24.11
C ASP A 7 7.11 10.55 22.76
N HIS A 8 6.66 9.30 22.83
CA HIS A 8 6.41 8.45 21.66
C HIS A 8 4.92 8.22 21.39
N GLY A 9 4.02 8.81 22.20
CA GLY A 9 2.57 8.60 22.10
C GLY A 9 1.78 9.72 21.44
N LEU A 10 2.29 10.97 21.43
CA LEU A 10 1.51 12.16 21.06
C LEU A 10 1.17 12.24 19.56
N LEU A 11 2.08 11.80 18.69
CA LEU A 11 1.85 11.81 17.23
C LEU A 11 0.71 10.87 16.80
N SER A 12 0.45 9.79 17.55
CA SER A 12 -0.58 8.82 17.19
C SER A 12 -2.01 9.32 17.44
N VAL A 13 -2.25 10.07 18.52
CA VAL A 13 -3.61 10.49 18.90
C VAL A 13 -4.13 11.58 17.98
N GLU A 14 -3.29 12.57 17.67
CA GLU A 14 -3.66 13.65 16.74
C GLU A 14 -3.89 13.11 15.33
N GLN A 15 -2.99 12.25 14.82
CA GLN A 15 -3.15 11.63 13.51
C GLN A 15 -4.37 10.69 13.46
N THR A 16 -4.68 9.99 14.56
CA THR A 16 -5.87 9.13 14.66
C THR A 16 -7.15 9.97 14.64
N ASN A 17 -7.21 11.04 15.43
CA ASN A 17 -8.35 11.96 15.43
C ASN A 17 -8.53 12.64 14.07
N TYR A 18 -7.42 12.98 13.42
CA TYR A 18 -7.42 13.54 12.08
C TYR A 18 -7.95 12.54 11.04
N ALA A 19 -7.46 11.29 11.06
CA ALA A 19 -7.97 10.22 10.20
C ALA A 19 -9.47 9.98 10.43
N GLN A 20 -9.91 9.96 11.69
CA GLN A 20 -11.31 9.79 12.07
C GLN A 20 -12.19 10.93 11.54
N THR A 21 -11.73 12.18 11.68
CA THR A 21 -12.45 13.35 11.14
C THR A 21 -12.58 13.27 9.62
N ASN A 22 -11.49 12.93 8.90
CA ASN A 22 -11.52 12.78 7.45
C ASN A 22 -12.47 11.65 7.01
N TRP A 23 -12.44 10.51 7.71
CA TRP A 23 -13.37 9.42 7.46
C TRP A 23 -14.83 9.84 7.67
N GLN A 24 -15.14 10.56 8.75
CA GLN A 24 -16.48 11.05 9.02
C GLN A 24 -16.98 12.02 7.95
N ALA A 25 -16.12 12.92 7.47
CA ALA A 25 -16.45 13.85 6.39
C ALA A 25 -16.77 13.10 5.09
N ILE A 26 -15.92 12.14 4.69
CA ILE A 26 -16.18 11.29 3.52
C ILE A 26 -17.49 10.52 3.70
N ALA A 27 -17.67 9.86 4.84
CA ALA A 27 -18.86 9.04 5.10
C ALA A 27 -20.17 9.83 5.06
N ALA A 28 -20.14 11.11 5.44
CA ALA A 28 -21.31 11.98 5.42
C ALA A 28 -21.70 12.40 3.99
N ASP A 29 -20.73 12.85 3.18
CA ASP A 29 -21.03 13.66 1.99
C ASP A 29 -20.47 13.11 0.67
N TRP A 30 -19.81 11.94 0.65
CA TRP A 30 -19.17 11.42 -0.57
C TRP A 30 -20.11 11.31 -1.78
N GLN A 31 -21.41 11.12 -1.59
CA GLN A 31 -22.36 11.03 -2.70
C GLN A 31 -22.60 12.36 -3.43
N GLN A 32 -22.40 13.48 -2.73
CA GLN A 32 -22.60 14.83 -3.26
C GLN A 32 -21.31 15.42 -3.86
N ASP A 33 -20.16 14.86 -3.48
CA ASP A 33 -18.88 15.27 -3.98
C ASP A 33 -18.64 14.82 -5.43
N SER A 34 -17.86 15.64 -6.16
CA SER A 34 -17.40 15.25 -7.49
C SER A 34 -16.54 13.97 -7.41
N VAL A 35 -16.47 13.20 -8.49
CA VAL A 35 -15.65 11.97 -8.55
C VAL A 35 -14.18 12.25 -8.23
N ILE A 36 -13.66 13.39 -8.70
CA ILE A 36 -12.26 13.79 -8.46
C ILE A 36 -12.05 14.22 -7.00
N SER A 37 -12.97 15.00 -6.43
CA SER A 37 -12.92 15.39 -5.02
C SER A 37 -12.95 14.17 -4.11
N ASN A 38 -13.86 13.23 -4.37
CA ASN A 38 -13.91 11.94 -3.68
C ASN A 38 -12.60 11.18 -3.78
N TYR A 39 -12.05 11.07 -5.00
CA TYR A 39 -10.76 10.44 -5.23
C TYR A 39 -9.67 11.07 -4.35
N GLU A 40 -9.58 12.39 -4.30
CA GLU A 40 -8.55 13.11 -3.53
C GLU A 40 -8.72 12.91 -2.02
N PHE A 41 -9.94 12.98 -1.50
CA PHE A 41 -10.20 12.72 -0.07
C PHE A 41 -9.86 11.29 0.33
N HIS A 42 -10.20 10.30 -0.50
CA HIS A 42 -9.86 8.90 -0.20
C HIS A 42 -8.35 8.66 -0.27
N CYS A 43 -7.65 9.21 -1.27
CA CYS A 43 -6.19 9.10 -1.37
C CYS A 43 -5.51 9.70 -0.13
N HIS A 44 -5.97 10.88 0.31
CA HIS A 44 -5.45 11.54 1.50
C HIS A 44 -5.69 10.72 2.77
N LEU A 45 -6.90 10.19 2.94
CA LEU A 45 -7.22 9.31 4.07
C LEU A 45 -6.34 8.06 4.07
N ILE A 46 -6.16 7.39 2.93
CA ILE A 46 -5.32 6.20 2.82
C ILE A 46 -3.85 6.53 3.15
N ASP A 47 -3.32 7.66 2.67
CA ASP A 47 -1.96 8.09 3.00
C ASP A 47 -1.77 8.30 4.51
N ILE A 48 -2.78 8.82 5.23
CA ILE A 48 -2.74 8.95 6.69
C ILE A 48 -2.80 7.57 7.35
N LEU A 49 -3.68 6.68 6.89
CA LEU A 49 -3.82 5.32 7.45
C LEU A 49 -2.54 4.49 7.27
N ILE A 50 -1.85 4.62 6.14
CA ILE A 50 -0.54 3.99 5.90
C ILE A 50 0.51 4.53 6.89
N GLN A 51 0.52 5.84 7.15
CA GLN A 51 1.44 6.44 8.12
C GLN A 51 1.15 5.97 9.55
N LEU A 52 -0.11 5.92 9.95
CA LEU A 52 -0.55 5.39 11.24
C LEU A 52 -0.17 3.92 11.39
N THR A 53 -0.42 3.12 10.35
CA THR A 53 -0.04 1.70 10.31
C THR A 53 1.46 1.54 10.50
N ARG A 54 2.27 2.38 9.82
CA ARG A 54 3.72 2.40 10.00
C ARG A 54 4.18 2.75 11.39
N HIS A 55 3.59 3.78 11.97
CA HIS A 55 3.91 4.17 13.33
C HIS A 55 3.55 3.04 14.31
N THR A 56 2.34 2.50 14.24
CA THR A 56 1.86 1.43 15.13
C THR A 56 2.73 0.19 15.04
N LEU A 57 2.96 -0.34 13.85
CA LEU A 57 3.77 -1.54 13.67
C LEU A 57 5.21 -1.32 14.15
N LYS A 58 5.85 -0.19 13.85
CA LYS A 58 7.24 0.10 14.27
C LYS A 58 7.41 0.24 15.78
N PHE A 59 6.46 0.87 16.46
CA PHE A 59 6.61 1.21 17.88
C PHE A 59 5.84 0.29 18.83
N ARG A 60 4.85 -0.46 18.35
CA ARG A 60 4.01 -1.36 19.17
C ARG A 60 4.20 -2.82 18.86
N VAL A 61 4.40 -3.18 17.60
CA VAL A 61 4.41 -4.60 17.16
C VAL A 61 5.83 -5.12 16.94
N LEU A 62 6.73 -4.28 16.41
CA LEU A 62 8.11 -4.63 16.09
C LEU A 62 9.12 -3.78 16.89
N PRO A 63 9.07 -3.71 18.23
CA PRO A 63 10.13 -3.06 19.00
C PRO A 63 11.50 -3.64 18.59
N LYS A 64 12.53 -2.79 18.55
CA LYS A 64 13.89 -3.17 18.09
C LYS A 64 14.50 -4.36 18.83
N GLU A 65 14.00 -4.68 20.02
CA GLU A 65 14.46 -5.78 20.88
C GLU A 65 13.69 -7.09 20.65
N SER A 66 12.58 -7.03 19.90
CA SER A 66 11.66 -8.17 19.73
C SER A 66 12.06 -9.08 18.58
N LEU A 67 12.76 -8.61 17.55
CA LEU A 67 13.07 -9.41 16.35
C LEU A 67 14.50 -9.17 15.85
N PRO A 68 15.14 -10.15 15.18
CA PRO A 68 16.41 -9.94 14.49
C PRO A 68 16.34 -8.75 13.53
N GLY A 69 17.38 -7.91 13.49
CA GLY A 69 17.38 -6.67 12.72
C GLY A 69 17.13 -6.82 11.21
N SER A 70 17.55 -7.95 10.62
CA SER A 70 17.26 -8.28 9.22
C SER A 70 15.76 -8.58 9.01
N PHE A 71 15.16 -9.38 9.91
CA PHE A 71 13.75 -9.73 9.83
C PHE A 71 12.84 -8.50 10.00
N ASN A 72 13.18 -7.55 10.88
CA ASN A 72 12.41 -6.31 11.02
C ASN A 72 12.40 -5.50 9.71
N THR A 73 13.54 -5.43 9.01
CA THR A 73 13.63 -4.72 7.72
C THR A 73 12.83 -5.43 6.63
N GLU A 74 12.86 -6.76 6.60
CA GLU A 74 12.07 -7.58 5.67
C GLU A 74 10.56 -7.46 5.92
N VAL A 75 10.15 -7.35 7.19
CA VAL A 75 8.75 -7.07 7.56
C VAL A 75 8.35 -5.64 7.16
N GLU A 76 9.20 -4.64 7.40
CA GLU A 76 8.93 -3.26 6.94
C GLU A 76 8.72 -3.23 5.41
N LEU A 77 9.55 -3.96 4.66
CA LEU A 77 9.42 -4.10 3.20
C LEU A 77 8.10 -4.79 2.82
N ALA A 78 7.84 -5.98 3.35
CA ALA A 78 6.68 -6.80 2.97
C ALA A 78 5.34 -6.16 3.36
N LEU A 79 5.32 -5.32 4.40
CA LEU A 79 4.13 -4.62 4.86
C LEU A 79 4.04 -3.19 4.29
N PHE A 80 5.00 -2.31 4.60
CA PHE A 80 4.84 -0.88 4.28
C PHE A 80 5.13 -0.54 2.85
N ASP A 81 6.22 -1.07 2.30
CA ASP A 81 6.59 -0.74 0.94
C ASP A 81 5.58 -1.35 -0.04
N VAL A 82 5.05 -2.54 0.28
CA VAL A 82 3.92 -3.14 -0.45
C VAL A 82 2.65 -2.29 -0.30
N LEU A 83 2.26 -1.86 0.92
CA LEU A 83 1.09 -1.00 1.13
C LEU A 83 1.17 0.32 0.37
N LYS A 84 2.34 0.98 0.37
CA LYS A 84 2.57 2.21 -0.39
C LYS A 84 2.44 1.97 -1.89
N HIS A 85 2.96 0.84 -2.37
CA HIS A 85 2.85 0.49 -3.78
C HIS A 85 1.41 0.17 -4.18
N ILE A 86 0.63 -0.49 -3.30
CA ILE A 86 -0.82 -0.67 -3.47
C ILE A 86 -1.52 0.67 -3.60
N GLU A 87 -1.19 1.66 -2.76
CA GLU A 87 -1.81 2.99 -2.84
C GLU A 87 -1.42 3.73 -4.12
N LEU A 88 -0.16 3.63 -4.57
CA LEU A 88 0.25 4.18 -5.89
C LEU A 88 -0.56 3.54 -7.04
N MET A 89 -0.76 2.23 -6.99
CA MET A 89 -1.61 1.50 -7.93
C MET A 89 -3.07 1.91 -7.82
N GLY A 90 -3.58 2.15 -6.61
CA GLY A 90 -4.93 2.65 -6.33
C GLY A 90 -5.17 4.04 -6.92
N LYS A 91 -4.22 4.95 -6.72
CA LYS A 91 -4.17 6.29 -7.31
C LYS A 91 -4.22 6.24 -8.83
N LEU A 92 -3.32 5.45 -9.42
CA LEU A 92 -3.27 5.25 -10.88
C LEU A 92 -4.58 4.66 -11.40
N ARG A 93 -5.13 3.64 -10.73
CA ARG A 93 -6.41 3.01 -11.07
C ARG A 93 -7.53 4.04 -11.08
N GLY A 94 -7.64 4.88 -10.05
CA GLY A 94 -8.69 5.89 -9.93
C GLY A 94 -8.67 6.87 -11.09
N LEU A 95 -7.54 7.56 -11.30
CA LEU A 95 -7.42 8.58 -12.34
C LEU A 95 -7.52 8.01 -13.76
N ALA A 96 -6.84 6.89 -14.05
CA ALA A 96 -6.88 6.28 -15.38
C ALA A 96 -8.27 5.73 -15.72
N THR A 97 -8.97 5.14 -14.74
CA THR A 97 -10.35 4.67 -14.93
C THR A 97 -11.30 5.84 -15.15
N HIS A 98 -11.14 6.92 -14.40
CA HIS A 98 -11.93 8.15 -14.57
C HIS A 98 -11.76 8.70 -15.99
N ALA A 99 -10.52 8.94 -16.43
CA ALA A 99 -10.22 9.46 -17.76
C ALA A 99 -10.76 8.54 -18.90
N ALA A 100 -10.65 7.23 -18.72
CA ALA A 100 -11.21 6.26 -19.66
C ALA A 100 -12.74 6.24 -19.69
N SER A 101 -13.40 6.50 -18.56
CA SER A 101 -14.85 6.45 -18.44
C SER A 101 -15.51 7.74 -18.94
N SER A 102 -14.92 8.90 -18.61
CA SER A 102 -15.35 10.21 -19.09
C SER A 102 -15.00 10.46 -20.57
N LYS A 103 -14.13 9.61 -21.16
CA LYS A 103 -13.54 9.80 -22.50
C LYS A 103 -12.80 11.14 -22.64
N HIS A 104 -12.38 11.69 -21.50
CA HIS A 104 -11.76 12.99 -21.39
C HIS A 104 -10.57 12.90 -20.44
N CYS A 105 -9.45 13.49 -20.83
CA CYS A 105 -8.29 13.65 -20.00
C CYS A 105 -7.78 15.07 -20.22
N ASP A 106 -8.03 15.94 -19.25
CA ASP A 106 -7.45 17.28 -19.26
C ASP A 106 -5.93 17.22 -18.98
N ASN A 107 -5.26 18.36 -19.14
CA ASN A 107 -3.82 18.46 -18.99
C ASN A 107 -3.35 18.14 -17.56
N ASP A 108 -4.16 18.47 -16.54
CA ASP A 108 -3.84 18.15 -15.14
C ASP A 108 -3.87 16.63 -14.90
N THR A 109 -4.98 15.99 -15.27
CA THR A 109 -5.16 14.54 -15.19
C THR A 109 -4.09 13.82 -15.99
N GLN A 110 -3.77 14.30 -17.20
CA GLN A 110 -2.74 13.71 -18.06
C GLN A 110 -1.36 13.77 -17.39
N THR A 111 -1.02 14.91 -16.78
CA THR A 111 0.25 15.09 -16.07
C THR A 111 0.33 14.18 -14.85
N ARG A 112 -0.73 14.13 -14.03
CA ARG A 112 -0.82 13.29 -12.83
C ARG A 112 -0.74 11.80 -13.16
N VAL A 113 -1.48 11.34 -14.18
CA VAL A 113 -1.42 9.94 -14.63
C VAL A 113 -0.04 9.61 -15.19
N SER A 114 0.56 10.48 -16.01
CA SER A 114 1.91 10.26 -16.54
C SER A 114 2.96 10.17 -15.43
N PHE A 115 2.82 10.98 -14.39
CA PHE A 115 3.67 10.91 -13.20
C PHE A 115 3.47 9.60 -12.44
N LEU A 116 2.21 9.19 -12.20
CA LEU A 116 1.89 7.94 -11.51
C LEU A 116 2.38 6.71 -12.28
N ILE A 117 2.32 6.69 -13.62
CA ILE A 117 2.91 5.61 -14.44
C ILE A 117 4.40 5.45 -14.13
N LYS A 118 5.14 6.56 -14.13
CA LYS A 118 6.59 6.55 -13.84
C LYS A 118 6.87 6.10 -12.41
N GLN A 119 6.08 6.56 -11.44
CA GLN A 119 6.23 6.16 -10.04
C GLN A 119 5.94 4.68 -9.83
N VAL A 120 4.84 4.17 -10.40
CA VAL A 120 4.49 2.75 -10.31
C VAL A 120 5.59 1.88 -10.93
N ASP A 121 6.09 2.23 -12.12
CA ASP A 121 7.19 1.49 -12.73
C ASP A 121 8.46 1.54 -11.87
N THR A 122 8.88 2.72 -11.43
CA THR A 122 10.08 2.89 -10.59
C THR A 122 9.99 2.10 -9.30
N GLU A 123 8.87 2.21 -8.57
CA GLU A 123 8.66 1.47 -7.34
C GLU A 123 8.56 -0.04 -7.59
N TYR A 124 7.95 -0.46 -8.70
CA TYR A 124 7.91 -1.87 -9.08
C TYR A 124 9.32 -2.43 -9.30
N GLN A 125 10.18 -1.75 -10.08
CA GLN A 125 11.56 -2.18 -10.33
C GLN A 125 12.39 -2.27 -9.04
N ARG A 126 12.07 -1.46 -8.02
CA ARG A 126 12.69 -1.52 -6.69
C ARG A 126 12.11 -2.65 -5.84
N LEU A 127 10.79 -2.75 -5.77
CA LEU A 127 10.07 -3.64 -4.85
C LEU A 127 10.19 -5.11 -5.27
N TYR A 128 10.09 -5.41 -6.57
CA TYR A 128 10.19 -6.77 -7.08
C TYR A 128 11.45 -7.53 -6.64
N PRO A 129 12.68 -7.03 -6.90
CA PRO A 129 13.89 -7.73 -6.48
C PRO A 129 14.01 -7.79 -4.95
N ALA A 130 13.56 -6.76 -4.23
CA ALA A 130 13.58 -6.73 -2.78
C ALA A 130 12.68 -7.84 -2.19
N LEU A 131 11.45 -7.99 -2.69
CA LEU A 131 10.54 -9.07 -2.28
C LEU A 131 11.08 -10.46 -2.64
N LYS A 132 11.80 -10.58 -3.77
CA LYS A 132 12.48 -11.83 -4.14
C LYS A 132 13.69 -12.15 -3.25
N SER A 133 14.25 -11.17 -2.56
CA SER A 133 15.38 -11.34 -1.65
C SER A 133 14.99 -11.57 -0.19
N LEU A 134 13.68 -11.63 0.11
CA LEU A 134 13.18 -11.99 1.44
C LEU A 134 13.75 -13.35 1.88
N SER A 135 13.97 -13.51 3.18
CA SER A 135 14.61 -14.69 3.75
C SER A 135 13.77 -15.33 4.85
N GLY A 136 14.14 -16.57 5.22
CA GLY A 136 13.47 -17.31 6.28
C GLY A 136 11.95 -17.47 6.04
N PRO A 137 11.10 -17.34 7.08
CA PRO A 137 9.66 -17.56 6.97
C PRO A 137 8.94 -16.63 5.97
N LEU A 138 9.49 -15.46 5.67
CA LEU A 138 8.90 -14.53 4.70
C LEU A 138 9.18 -14.97 3.25
N ALA A 139 10.27 -15.71 3.00
CA ALA A 139 10.57 -16.25 1.67
C ALA A 139 9.56 -17.32 1.24
N ASP A 140 8.92 -17.98 2.20
CA ASP A 140 7.95 -19.06 1.96
C ASP A 140 6.54 -18.56 1.60
N ILE A 141 6.32 -17.24 1.51
CA ILE A 141 5.05 -16.66 1.10
C ILE A 141 4.72 -17.12 -0.34
N PRO A 142 3.66 -17.93 -0.56
CA PRO A 142 3.41 -18.56 -1.86
C PRO A 142 3.26 -17.58 -3.02
N THR A 143 2.63 -16.43 -2.77
CA THR A 143 2.37 -15.37 -3.75
C THR A 143 3.66 -14.76 -4.30
N LEU A 144 4.78 -14.84 -3.57
CA LEU A 144 6.08 -14.37 -4.06
C LEU A 144 6.52 -15.15 -5.31
N ASN A 145 6.10 -16.40 -5.48
CA ASN A 145 6.38 -17.19 -6.67
C ASN A 145 5.67 -16.63 -7.92
N GLY A 146 4.51 -15.99 -7.74
CA GLY A 146 3.71 -15.38 -8.80
C GLY A 146 4.14 -13.97 -9.21
N LEU A 147 5.13 -13.35 -8.54
CA LEU A 147 5.54 -11.96 -8.81
C LEU A 147 6.02 -11.71 -10.25
N SER A 148 6.55 -12.72 -10.93
CA SER A 148 6.94 -12.61 -12.34
C SER A 148 5.72 -12.45 -13.26
N ASN A 149 4.61 -13.11 -12.95
CA ASN A 149 3.35 -12.91 -13.66
C ASN A 149 2.76 -11.52 -13.36
N LEU A 150 2.88 -11.07 -12.12
CA LEU A 150 2.47 -9.72 -11.70
C LEU A 150 3.22 -8.64 -12.50
N LYS A 151 4.51 -8.85 -12.79
CA LYS A 151 5.29 -7.99 -13.70
C LYS A 151 4.58 -7.72 -15.00
N GLY A 152 4.26 -8.80 -15.73
CA GLY A 152 3.62 -8.70 -17.04
C GLY A 152 2.24 -8.05 -16.97
N LYS A 153 1.50 -8.25 -15.87
CA LYS A 153 0.22 -7.56 -15.64
C LYS A 153 0.40 -6.06 -15.44
N ILE A 154 1.38 -5.63 -14.63
CA ILE A 154 1.68 -4.21 -14.39
C ILE A 154 2.16 -3.54 -15.67
N GLU A 155 3.16 -4.12 -16.35
CA GLU A 155 3.68 -3.58 -17.62
C GLU A 155 2.57 -3.41 -18.65
N ARG A 156 1.68 -4.41 -18.79
CA ARG A 156 0.53 -4.34 -19.67
C ARG A 156 -0.46 -3.25 -19.27
N LEU A 157 -0.72 -3.07 -17.98
CA LEU A 157 -1.58 -2.00 -17.46
C LEU A 157 -1.00 -0.63 -17.82
N LEU A 158 0.28 -0.41 -17.50
CA LEU A 158 0.98 0.85 -17.78
C LEU A 158 0.99 1.17 -19.28
N GLU A 159 1.26 0.16 -20.12
CA GLU A 159 1.23 0.31 -21.57
C GLU A 159 -0.17 0.70 -22.10
N ILE A 160 -1.22 0.07 -21.58
CA ILE A 160 -2.61 0.41 -21.94
C ILE A 160 -2.92 1.86 -21.59
N ILE A 161 -2.56 2.30 -20.38
CA ILE A 161 -2.83 3.67 -19.93
C ILE A 161 -2.02 4.66 -20.77
N GLN A 162 -0.72 4.44 -20.94
CA GLN A 162 0.15 5.31 -21.72
C GLN A 162 -0.36 5.46 -23.16
N ARG A 163 -0.54 4.36 -23.89
CA ARG A 163 -0.87 4.41 -25.33
C ARG A 163 -2.31 4.82 -25.60
N ARG A 164 -3.25 4.48 -24.71
CA ARG A 164 -4.69 4.62 -24.99
C ARG A 164 -5.40 5.70 -24.21
N ILE A 165 -4.74 6.32 -23.24
CA ILE A 165 -5.23 7.50 -22.51
C ILE A 165 -4.31 8.68 -22.80
N ILE A 166 -3.01 8.55 -22.50
CA ILE A 166 -2.07 9.68 -22.52
C ILE A 166 -1.70 10.10 -23.94
N ASP A 167 -1.27 9.15 -24.77
CA ASP A 167 -0.81 9.43 -26.13
C ASP A 167 -1.95 9.40 -27.17
N ALA A 168 -3.16 9.03 -26.73
CA ALA A 168 -4.27 8.82 -27.63
C ALA A 168 -4.90 10.16 -28.03
N PRO A 169 -5.07 10.45 -29.34
CA PRO A 169 -5.79 11.66 -29.77
C PRO A 169 -7.28 11.62 -29.37
N LYS A 170 -7.84 10.42 -29.18
CA LYS A 170 -9.17 10.18 -28.63
C LYS A 170 -9.17 8.92 -27.77
N ILE A 171 -9.66 9.04 -26.55
CA ILE A 171 -9.73 7.92 -25.60
C ILE A 171 -10.88 6.98 -25.99
N ARG A 172 -10.54 5.75 -26.37
CA ARG A 172 -11.51 4.69 -26.72
C ARG A 172 -11.48 3.48 -25.79
N THR A 173 -10.55 3.43 -24.85
CA THR A 173 -10.43 2.33 -23.90
C THR A 173 -11.64 2.24 -22.98
N ASN A 174 -12.01 1.01 -22.59
CA ASN A 174 -13.01 0.77 -21.58
C ASN A 174 -12.39 0.94 -20.18
N GLY A 175 -12.94 1.85 -19.38
CA GLY A 175 -12.48 2.08 -18.00
C GLY A 175 -12.58 0.84 -17.13
N SER A 176 -13.59 -0.02 -17.33
CA SER A 176 -13.71 -1.26 -16.56
C SER A 176 -12.51 -2.19 -16.73
N ARG A 177 -11.93 -2.24 -17.93
CA ARG A 177 -10.75 -3.06 -18.20
C ARG A 177 -9.53 -2.58 -17.41
N ILE A 178 -9.34 -1.26 -17.31
CA ILE A 178 -8.25 -0.67 -16.51
C ILE A 178 -8.48 -0.96 -15.04
N TYR A 179 -9.71 -0.72 -14.58
CA TYR A 179 -10.11 -0.99 -13.20
C TYR A 179 -9.85 -2.45 -12.81
N THR A 180 -10.27 -3.42 -13.63
CA THR A 180 -10.07 -4.85 -13.38
C THR A 180 -8.59 -5.21 -13.34
N LEU A 181 -7.80 -4.80 -14.34
CA LEU A 181 -6.37 -5.13 -14.39
C LEU A 181 -5.59 -4.56 -13.19
N ALA A 182 -5.90 -3.33 -12.79
CA ALA A 182 -5.27 -2.73 -11.62
C ALA A 182 -5.72 -3.39 -10.32
N THR A 183 -7.01 -3.75 -10.21
CA THR A 183 -7.54 -4.44 -9.02
C THR A 183 -6.91 -5.82 -8.86
N GLU A 184 -6.81 -6.62 -9.94
CA GLU A 184 -6.11 -7.91 -9.88
C GLU A 184 -4.65 -7.79 -9.44
N ALA A 185 -3.97 -6.71 -9.81
CA ALA A 185 -2.59 -6.46 -9.38
C ALA A 185 -2.53 -6.05 -7.90
N ILE A 186 -3.46 -5.21 -7.45
CA ILE A 186 -3.61 -4.81 -6.04
C ILE A 186 -3.91 -6.02 -5.16
N ASP A 187 -4.84 -6.88 -5.55
CA ASP A 187 -5.24 -8.07 -4.78
C ASP A 187 -4.06 -9.02 -4.56
N LEU A 188 -3.20 -9.19 -5.56
CA LEU A 188 -1.98 -10.00 -5.44
C LEU A 188 -0.98 -9.40 -4.44
N TYR A 189 -0.80 -8.08 -4.43
CA TYR A 189 0.02 -7.43 -3.41
C TYR A 189 -0.62 -7.47 -2.02
N TRP A 190 -1.95 -7.40 -1.95
CA TRP A 190 -2.68 -7.52 -0.69
C TRP A 190 -2.48 -8.90 -0.07
N GLU A 191 -2.49 -9.96 -0.87
CA GLU A 191 -2.16 -11.31 -0.36
C GLU A 191 -0.73 -11.37 0.22
N VAL A 192 0.26 -10.68 -0.36
CA VAL A 192 1.61 -10.60 0.23
C VAL A 192 1.57 -9.99 1.64
N ILE A 193 0.80 -8.93 1.84
CA ILE A 193 0.63 -8.28 3.16
C ILE A 193 -0.03 -9.23 4.15
N GLU A 194 -1.14 -9.87 3.77
CA GLU A 194 -1.86 -10.80 4.66
C GLU A 194 -0.97 -11.95 5.11
N ARG A 195 -0.18 -12.53 4.19
CA ARG A 195 0.76 -13.61 4.52
C ARG A 195 1.91 -13.12 5.37
N ALA A 196 2.45 -11.94 5.11
CA ALA A 196 3.52 -11.36 5.92
C ALA A 196 3.04 -11.06 7.35
N LEU A 197 1.81 -10.55 7.52
CA LEU A 197 1.20 -10.37 8.84
C LEU A 197 1.07 -11.69 9.59
N GLN A 198 0.59 -12.75 8.93
CA GLN A 198 0.50 -14.07 9.55
C GLN A 198 1.87 -14.59 10.02
N VAL A 199 2.92 -14.36 9.24
CA VAL A 199 4.29 -14.73 9.62
C VAL A 199 4.75 -13.95 10.85
N VAL A 200 4.48 -12.64 10.91
CA VAL A 200 4.80 -11.80 12.07
C VAL A 200 4.07 -12.29 13.31
N GLU A 201 2.77 -12.54 13.22
CA GLU A 201 1.95 -13.03 14.33
C GLU A 201 2.49 -14.36 14.88
N ASN A 202 2.81 -15.31 14.00
CA ASN A 202 3.37 -16.61 14.41
C ASN A 202 4.72 -16.45 15.11
N GLN A 203 5.61 -15.59 14.58
CA GLN A 203 6.91 -15.32 15.20
C GLN A 203 6.76 -14.68 16.58
N MET A 204 5.82 -13.75 16.76
CA MET A 204 5.56 -13.14 18.06
C MET A 204 5.00 -14.14 19.08
N LEU A 205 4.10 -15.04 18.65
CA LEU A 205 3.57 -16.10 19.50
C LEU A 205 4.66 -17.08 19.93
N ASP A 206 5.50 -17.54 19.00
CA ASP A 206 6.59 -18.47 19.30
C ASP A 206 7.58 -17.88 20.31
N GLN A 207 7.88 -16.58 20.21
CA GLN A 207 8.72 -15.88 21.17
C GLN A 207 8.10 -15.79 22.56
N HIS A 208 6.80 -15.49 22.64
CA HIS A 208 6.09 -15.43 23.92
C HIS A 208 6.09 -16.80 24.61
N LEU A 209 5.80 -17.87 23.86
CA LEU A 209 5.85 -19.24 24.37
C LEU A 209 7.27 -19.67 24.79
N ALA A 210 8.30 -19.23 24.08
CA ALA A 210 9.69 -19.51 24.44
C ALA A 210 10.11 -18.77 25.73
N PHE A 211 9.64 -17.54 25.93
CA PHE A 211 9.88 -16.75 27.14
C PHE A 211 9.23 -17.38 28.38
N ASP A 212 7.99 -17.85 28.28
CA ASP A 212 7.28 -18.50 29.41
C ASP A 212 7.98 -19.79 29.85
N ARG A 213 8.50 -20.57 28.89
CA ARG A 213 9.24 -21.82 29.17
C ARG A 213 10.59 -21.60 29.83
N SER A 214 11.24 -20.45 29.62
CA SER A 214 12.53 -20.15 30.24
C SER A 214 12.40 -19.64 31.68
N HIS A 215 11.23 -19.13 32.08
CA HIS A 215 10.95 -18.65 33.44
C HIS A 215 10.27 -19.69 34.35
N GLN A 216 9.89 -20.85 33.81
CA GLN A 216 9.37 -22.00 34.57
C GLN A 216 10.46 -23.04 34.96
N LYS A 217 11.73 -22.81 34.59
CA LYS A 217 12.89 -23.62 34.98
C LYS A 217 13.73 -22.88 36.01
#